data_AF-A0A2V7JAN4-F1
#
_entry.id   AF-A0A2V7JAN4-F1
#
_cell.length_a   1.000
_cell.length_b   1.000
_cell.length_c   1.000
_cell.angle_alpha   90.00
_cell.angle_beta   90.00
_cell.angle_gamma   90.00
#
_symmetry.space_group_name_H-M   'P 1'
#
loop_
_entity.id
_entity.type
_entity.pdbx_description
1 polymer ?
#
loop_
_entity_poly.entity_id
_entity_poly.type
_entity_poly.pdbx_seq_one_letter_code
_entity_poly.pdbx_strand_id
1 'polypeptide(L)'
;MADDHALVPVMAVATRRLALDKPLGGALLALAAFLFIGAVTLVGAAVKESGLEPGVTPDRRRTLRSHVAMGVATVVLALALLGGRRWWNGVDAAYRTGLFQPLHATATLRMNGGARVLRLAIDDTSWTNPKRQWTPLIPDHGHLVHLFLVRDSTLAGFAHLHPLPLDSITFE
;
A
#
# COMPACT_ATOMS: atom_id res chain seq x y z
N MET A 1 41.38 16.83 -5.95
CA MET A 1 40.29 16.38 -6.83
C MET A 1 39.30 15.70 -5.91
N ALA A 2 38.30 16.45 -5.42
CA ALA A 2 37.31 15.95 -4.47
C ALA A 2 36.18 15.29 -5.27
N ASP A 3 35.75 14.11 -4.84
CA ASP A 3 34.65 13.37 -5.45
C ASP A 3 33.36 14.20 -5.42
N ASP A 4 32.87 14.58 -6.59
CA ASP A 4 31.70 15.44 -6.80
C ASP A 4 30.44 14.57 -6.86
N HIS A 5 30.11 13.91 -5.74
CA HIS A 5 28.91 13.10 -5.63
C HIS A 5 27.74 13.94 -5.07
N ALA A 6 26.80 14.31 -5.94
CA ALA A 6 25.53 14.87 -5.54
C ALA A 6 24.61 13.77 -5.00
N LEU A 7 24.33 13.81 -3.69
CA LEU A 7 23.29 12.99 -3.07
C LEU A 7 21.94 13.64 -3.38
N VAL A 8 21.17 13.04 -4.29
CA VAL A 8 19.79 13.46 -4.58
C VAL A 8 18.85 12.60 -3.73
N PRO A 9 18.16 13.16 -2.73
CA PRO A 9 17.18 12.43 -1.95
C PRO A 9 16.00 12.07 -2.86
N VAL A 10 15.85 10.79 -3.18
CA VAL A 10 14.63 10.28 -3.78
C VAL A 10 13.64 9.96 -2.68
N MET A 11 12.45 10.57 -2.75
CA MET A 11 11.32 10.24 -1.88
C MET A 11 10.85 8.82 -2.18
N ALA A 12 11.50 7.82 -1.56
CA ALA A 12 11.14 6.41 -1.66
C ALA A 12 10.02 6.06 -0.66
N VAL A 13 8.97 6.88 -0.64
CA VAL A 13 7.83 6.68 0.26
C VAL A 13 6.57 6.44 -0.56
N ALA A 14 5.85 5.37 -0.22
CA ALA A 14 4.60 5.03 -0.88
C ALA A 14 3.52 6.08 -0.55
N THR A 15 3.10 6.85 -1.54
CA THR A 15 2.03 7.87 -1.38
C THR A 15 0.65 7.35 -1.79
N ARG A 16 0.62 6.27 -2.58
CA ARG A 16 -0.62 5.68 -3.08
C ARG A 16 -0.52 4.18 -3.26
N ARG A 17 -1.68 3.52 -3.24
CA ARG A 17 -1.88 2.17 -3.75
C ARG A 17 -2.29 2.21 -5.22
N LEU A 18 -1.66 1.39 -6.05
CA LEU A 18 -2.08 1.21 -7.45
C LEU A 18 -3.21 0.18 -7.50
N ALA A 19 -4.27 0.51 -8.24
CA ALA A 19 -5.34 -0.45 -8.51
C ALA A 19 -4.90 -1.39 -9.65
N LEU A 20 -5.25 -2.66 -9.54
CA LEU A 20 -5.09 -3.60 -10.64
C LEU A 20 -6.00 -3.17 -11.80
N ASP A 21 -5.45 -3.13 -13.01
CA ASP A 21 -6.23 -2.88 -14.21
C ASP A 21 -7.35 -3.93 -14.38
N LYS A 22 -8.55 -3.49 -14.75
CA LYS A 22 -9.75 -4.35 -14.77
C LYS A 22 -9.64 -5.48 -15.81
N PRO A 23 -9.27 -5.21 -17.09
CA PRO A 23 -8.96 -6.24 -18.07
C PRO A 23 -7.94 -7.27 -17.58
N LEU A 24 -6.81 -6.81 -17.04
CA LEU A 24 -5.79 -7.71 -16.50
C LEU A 24 -6.33 -8.58 -15.36
N GLY A 25 -7.08 -7.98 -14.44
CA GLY A 25 -7.75 -8.70 -13.36
C GLY A 25 -8.73 -9.76 -13.87
N GLY A 26 -9.49 -9.44 -14.94
CA GLY A 26 -10.38 -10.39 -15.60
C GLY A 26 -9.63 -11.56 -16.25
N ALA A 27 -8.53 -11.29 -16.95
CA ALA A 27 -7.70 -12.32 -17.57
C ALA A 27 -7.10 -13.28 -16.53
N LEU A 28 -6.59 -12.73 -15.42
CA LEU A 28 -6.05 -13.53 -14.31
C LEU A 28 -7.14 -14.38 -13.63
N LEU A 29 -8.36 -13.84 -13.47
CA LEU A 29 -9.49 -14.59 -12.92
C LEU A 29 -9.89 -15.75 -13.84
N ALA A 30 -9.94 -15.52 -15.14
CA ALA A 30 -10.23 -16.57 -16.13
C ALA A 30 -9.15 -17.67 -16.11
N LEU A 31 -7.88 -17.29 -16.06
CA LEU A 31 -6.77 -18.25 -15.93
C LEU A 31 -6.84 -19.04 -14.62
N ALA A 32 -7.15 -18.37 -13.51
CA ALA A 32 -7.33 -19.04 -12.22
C ALA A 32 -8.50 -20.05 -12.26
N ALA A 33 -9.62 -19.70 -12.90
CA ALA A 33 -10.75 -20.62 -13.08
C ALA A 33 -10.37 -21.82 -13.95
N PHE A 34 -9.66 -21.59 -15.06
CA PHE A 34 -9.15 -22.66 -15.92
C PHE A 34 -8.25 -23.63 -15.15
N LEU A 35 -7.28 -23.10 -14.39
CA LEU A 35 -6.37 -23.92 -13.57
C LEU A 35 -7.11 -24.67 -12.46
N PHE A 36 -8.09 -24.04 -11.81
CA PHE A 36 -8.90 -24.67 -10.77
C PHE A 36 -9.70 -25.86 -11.33
N ILE A 37 -10.41 -25.64 -12.44
CA ILE A 37 -11.19 -26.70 -13.11
C ILE A 37 -10.24 -27.80 -13.58
N GLY A 38 -9.12 -27.44 -14.22
CA GLY A 38 -8.11 -28.39 -14.69
C GLY A 38 -7.50 -29.24 -13.56
N ALA A 39 -7.21 -28.64 -12.40
CA ALA A 39 -6.70 -29.38 -11.25
C ALA A 39 -7.74 -30.40 -10.73
N VAL A 40 -9.01 -29.99 -10.60
CA VAL A 40 -10.09 -30.88 -10.14
C VAL A 40 -10.34 -32.01 -11.12
N THR A 41 -10.37 -31.73 -12.44
CA THR A 41 -10.55 -32.78 -13.46
C THR A 41 -9.36 -33.73 -13.48
N LEU A 42 -8.12 -33.24 -13.30
CA LEU A 42 -6.93 -34.06 -13.22
C LEU A 42 -6.95 -34.99 -12.01
N VAL A 43 -7.40 -34.52 -10.83
CA VAL A 43 -7.62 -35.39 -9.66
C VAL A 43 -8.64 -36.49 -9.98
N GLY A 44 -9.75 -36.13 -10.63
CA GLY A 44 -10.77 -37.10 -11.03
C GLY A 44 -10.20 -38.17 -11.97
N ALA A 45 -9.53 -37.75 -13.04
CA ALA A 45 -8.89 -38.65 -13.99
C ALA A 45 -7.84 -39.55 -13.32
N ALA A 46 -7.01 -38.99 -12.43
CA ALA A 46 -6.01 -39.74 -11.69
C ALA A 46 -6.65 -40.83 -10.81
N VAL A 47 -7.71 -40.54 -10.07
CA VAL A 47 -8.37 -41.53 -9.21
C VAL A 47 -9.17 -42.57 -10.01
N LYS A 48 -9.76 -42.15 -11.13
CA LYS A 48 -10.60 -43.00 -11.98
C LYS A 48 -9.78 -43.94 -12.85
N GLU A 49 -8.70 -43.45 -13.46
CA GLU A 49 -8.06 -44.06 -14.65
C GLU A 49 -6.58 -44.43 -14.47
N SER A 50 -5.86 -43.90 -13.47
CA SER A 50 -4.38 -44.10 -13.35
C SER A 50 -3.89 -45.55 -13.26
N GLY A 51 -4.74 -46.46 -12.80
CA GLY A 51 -4.41 -47.89 -12.62
C GLY A 51 -5.22 -48.81 -13.52
N LEU A 52 -5.70 -48.32 -14.67
CA LEU A 52 -6.37 -49.12 -15.69
C LEU A 52 -5.49 -49.24 -16.92
N GLU A 53 -5.55 -50.40 -17.57
CA GLU A 53 -4.95 -50.57 -18.89
C GLU A 53 -5.67 -49.66 -19.91
N PRO A 54 -4.94 -49.17 -20.94
CA PRO A 54 -5.53 -48.35 -21.98
C PRO A 54 -6.74 -49.05 -22.64
N GLY A 55 -7.87 -48.33 -22.73
CA GLY A 55 -9.09 -48.83 -23.37
C GLY A 55 -10.07 -49.57 -22.44
N VAL A 56 -9.71 -49.82 -21.18
CA VAL A 56 -10.64 -50.43 -20.21
C VAL A 56 -11.60 -49.40 -19.63
N THR A 57 -12.90 -49.72 -19.62
CA THR A 57 -13.91 -48.84 -19.03
C THR A 57 -13.88 -48.91 -17.49
N PRO A 58 -13.86 -47.75 -16.79
CA PRO A 58 -13.84 -47.73 -15.33
C PRO A 58 -15.13 -48.28 -14.72
N ASP A 59 -15.01 -49.06 -13.66
CA ASP A 59 -16.14 -49.59 -12.92
C ASP A 59 -16.89 -48.48 -12.14
N ARG A 60 -18.11 -48.80 -11.69
CA ARG A 60 -18.96 -47.85 -10.94
C ARG A 60 -18.29 -47.40 -9.64
N ARG A 61 -17.51 -48.26 -9.00
CA ARG A 61 -16.83 -47.96 -7.74
C ARG A 61 -15.70 -46.93 -7.92
N ARG A 62 -14.87 -47.06 -8.96
CA ARG A 62 -13.85 -46.06 -9.31
C ARG A 62 -14.49 -44.72 -9.68
N THR A 63 -15.60 -44.75 -10.43
CA THR A 63 -16.34 -43.54 -10.79
C THR A 63 -16.86 -42.78 -9.57
N LEU A 64 -17.47 -43.48 -8.60
CA LEU A 64 -17.92 -42.87 -7.35
C LEU A 64 -16.76 -42.30 -6.53
N ARG A 65 -15.65 -43.04 -6.42
CA ARG A 65 -14.44 -42.58 -5.73
C ARG A 65 -13.84 -41.34 -6.37
N SER A 66 -13.82 -41.26 -7.69
CA SER A 66 -13.40 -40.06 -8.44
C SER A 66 -14.25 -38.86 -8.08
N HIS A 67 -15.58 -38.98 -8.06
CA HIS A 67 -16.44 -37.86 -7.68
C HIS A 67 -16.21 -37.39 -6.24
N VAL A 68 -16.01 -38.33 -5.30
CA VAL A 68 -15.65 -37.98 -3.91
C VAL A 68 -14.30 -37.26 -3.87
N ALA A 69 -13.28 -37.77 -4.57
CA ALA A 69 -11.97 -37.14 -4.62
C ALA A 69 -12.00 -35.75 -5.25
N MET A 70 -12.75 -35.56 -6.33
CA MET A 70 -12.98 -34.24 -6.96
C MET A 70 -13.68 -33.27 -5.99
N GLY A 71 -14.67 -33.75 -5.24
CA GLY A 71 -15.36 -32.96 -4.23
C GLY A 71 -14.40 -32.50 -3.11
N VAL A 72 -13.58 -33.42 -2.60
CA VAL A 72 -12.56 -33.11 -1.59
C VAL A 72 -11.53 -32.11 -2.13
N ALA A 73 -11.00 -32.35 -3.33
CA ALA A 73 -10.04 -31.45 -3.97
C ALA A 73 -10.62 -30.05 -4.17
N THR A 74 -11.87 -29.95 -4.62
CA THR A 74 -12.59 -28.67 -4.76
C THR A 74 -12.65 -27.92 -3.43
N VAL A 75 -13.03 -28.60 -2.33
CA VAL A 75 -13.09 -28.00 -1.00
C VAL A 75 -11.71 -27.52 -0.55
N VAL A 76 -10.68 -28.34 -0.68
CA VAL A 76 -9.31 -28.00 -0.28
C VAL A 76 -8.79 -26.79 -1.06
N LEU A 77 -8.93 -26.79 -2.39
CA LEU A 77 -8.50 -25.67 -3.24
C LEU A 77 -9.30 -24.40 -2.95
N ALA A 78 -10.60 -24.50 -2.72
CA ALA A 78 -11.43 -23.36 -2.34
C ALA A 78 -10.99 -22.75 -1.00
N LEU A 79 -10.72 -23.59 0.00
CA LEU A 79 -10.18 -23.13 1.29
C LEU A 79 -8.82 -22.45 1.14
N ALA A 80 -7.93 -22.99 0.31
CA ALA A 80 -6.64 -22.37 0.01
C ALA A 80 -6.79 -20.99 -0.64
N LEU A 81 -7.69 -20.86 -1.62
CA LEU A 81 -7.98 -19.58 -2.28
C LEU A 81 -8.60 -18.56 -1.31
N LEU A 82 -9.55 -18.98 -0.48
CA LEU A 82 -10.18 -18.12 0.51
C LEU A 82 -9.19 -17.67 1.60
N GLY A 83 -8.34 -18.59 2.07
CA GLY A 83 -7.27 -18.31 3.02
C GLY A 83 -6.25 -17.33 2.44
N GLY A 84 -5.76 -17.59 1.22
CA GLY A 84 -4.85 -16.71 0.50
C GLY A 84 -5.45 -15.32 0.27
N ARG A 85 -6.72 -15.23 -0.14
CA ARG A 85 -7.44 -13.95 -0.27
C ARG A 85 -7.49 -13.19 1.05
N ARG A 86 -7.80 -13.88 2.16
CA ARG A 86 -7.88 -13.24 3.47
C ARG A 86 -6.53 -12.74 3.96
N TRP A 87 -5.47 -13.51 3.71
CA TRP A 87 -4.10 -13.11 4.04
C TRP A 87 -3.66 -11.89 3.23
N TRP A 88 -3.84 -11.90 1.90
CA TRP A 88 -3.52 -10.75 1.04
C TRP A 88 -4.29 -9.49 1.41
N ASN A 89 -5.56 -9.60 1.80
CA ASN A 89 -6.33 -8.46 2.30
C ASN A 89 -5.73 -7.88 3.60
N GLY A 90 -5.15 -8.73 4.45
CA GLY A 90 -4.42 -8.28 5.65
C GLY A 90 -3.14 -7.53 5.30
N VAL A 91 -2.36 -8.05 4.34
CA VAL A 91 -1.16 -7.38 3.82
C VAL A 91 -1.52 -6.02 3.21
N ASP A 92 -2.58 -5.96 2.38
CA ASP A 92 -3.07 -4.72 1.79
C ASP A 92 -3.53 -3.70 2.85
N ALA A 93 -4.23 -4.15 3.89
CA ALA A 93 -4.65 -3.28 4.98
C ALA A 93 -3.45 -2.69 5.74
N ALA A 94 -2.46 -3.51 6.06
CA ALA A 94 -1.22 -3.05 6.70
C ALA A 94 -0.47 -2.06 5.80
N TYR A 95 -0.35 -2.35 4.50
CA TYR A 95 0.27 -1.45 3.53
C TYR A 95 -0.42 -0.08 3.48
N ARG A 96 -1.76 -0.04 3.50
CA ARG A 96 -2.54 1.20 3.52
C ARG A 96 -2.25 2.09 4.72
N THR A 97 -1.94 1.51 5.88
CA THR A 97 -1.56 2.27 7.08
C THR A 97 -0.16 2.87 7.00
N GLY A 98 0.70 2.36 6.11
CA GLY A 98 2.05 2.86 5.88
C GLY A 98 2.16 3.88 4.73
N LEU A 99 1.04 4.23 4.08
CA LEU A 99 1.06 5.25 3.03
C LEU A 99 1.32 6.63 3.64
N PHE A 100 2.26 7.37 3.04
CA PHE A 100 2.49 8.75 3.44
C PHE A 100 1.23 9.58 3.23
N GLN A 101 0.85 10.30 4.29
CA GLN A 101 -0.18 11.32 4.26
C GLN A 101 0.50 12.66 4.58
N PRO A 102 0.21 13.73 3.82
CA PRO A 102 0.66 15.06 4.19
C PRO A 102 0.20 15.39 5.60
N LEU A 103 1.12 15.89 6.44
CA LEU A 103 0.78 16.31 7.79
C LEU A 103 -0.16 17.51 7.72
N HIS A 104 -1.22 17.49 8.53
CA HIS A 104 -1.99 18.69 8.79
C HIS A 104 -1.12 19.73 9.55
N ALA A 105 -1.18 20.97 9.10
CA ALA A 105 -0.53 22.09 9.74
C ALA A 105 -1.39 23.35 9.60
N THR A 106 -1.36 24.19 10.63
CA THR A 106 -2.09 25.46 10.68
C THR A 106 -1.12 26.63 10.68
N ALA A 107 -1.45 27.66 9.89
CA ALA A 107 -0.71 28.92 9.83
C ALA A 107 -1.59 30.04 10.41
N THR A 108 -1.06 30.79 11.38
CA THR A 108 -1.79 31.87 12.06
C THR A 108 -0.93 33.12 12.14
N LEU A 109 -1.54 34.29 12.06
CA LEU A 109 -0.85 35.56 12.25
C LEU A 109 -1.00 36.01 13.70
N ARG A 110 0.11 36.32 14.37
CA ARG A 110 0.13 36.89 15.72
C ARG A 110 0.69 38.30 15.69
N MET A 111 0.20 39.14 16.59
CA MET A 111 0.82 40.43 16.87
C MET A 111 1.74 40.27 18.07
N ASN A 112 3.02 40.58 17.92
CA ASN A 112 4.00 40.57 19.00
C ASN A 112 4.74 41.91 19.01
N GLY A 113 4.55 42.72 20.05
CA GLY A 113 5.23 44.02 20.18
C GLY A 113 4.98 44.99 19.02
N GLY A 114 3.83 44.91 18.33
CA GLY A 114 3.52 45.71 17.13
C GLY A 114 4.02 45.12 15.81
N ALA A 115 4.83 44.06 15.84
CA ALA A 115 5.22 43.29 14.66
C ALA A 115 4.21 42.16 14.37
N ARG A 116 4.04 41.85 13.09
CA ARG A 116 3.27 40.70 12.61
C ARG A 116 4.20 39.49 12.53
N VAL A 117 3.90 38.44 13.28
CA VAL A 117 4.63 37.18 13.29
C VAL A 117 3.74 36.09 12.72
N LEU A 118 4.27 35.30 11.79
CA LEU A 118 3.56 34.19 11.22
C LEU A 118 3.95 32.92 11.97
N ARG A 119 2.98 32.28 12.60
CA ARG A 119 3.20 31.01 13.29
C ARG A 119 2.66 29.86 12.50
N LEU A 120 3.51 28.86 12.27
CA LEU A 120 3.14 27.55 11.76
C LEU A 120 3.11 26.53 12.91
N ALA A 121 2.07 25.70 12.97
CA ALA A 121 1.98 24.58 13.89
C ALA A 121 1.63 23.30 13.15
N ILE A 122 2.40 22.23 13.35
CA ILE A 122 2.03 20.87 12.90
C ILE A 122 1.12 20.28 13.98
N ASP A 123 -0.19 20.32 13.72
CA ASP A 123 -1.25 19.89 14.64
C ASP A 123 -1.84 18.52 14.29
N ASP A 124 -1.21 17.80 13.35
CA ASP A 124 -1.55 16.42 13.03
C ASP A 124 -1.27 15.46 14.20
N THR A 125 -2.25 14.63 14.55
CA THR A 125 -2.10 13.61 15.61
C THR A 125 -0.99 12.59 15.31
N SER A 126 -0.73 12.29 14.04
CA SER A 126 0.37 11.41 13.64
C SER A 126 1.75 11.99 13.96
N TRP A 127 1.85 13.33 14.05
CA TRP A 127 3.06 14.05 14.43
C TRP A 127 3.12 14.36 15.93
N THR A 128 2.01 14.78 16.53
CA THR A 128 1.98 15.21 17.94
C THR A 128 1.98 14.04 18.93
N ASN A 129 1.65 12.81 18.49
CA ASN A 129 1.66 11.64 19.36
C ASN A 129 3.09 11.29 19.84
N PRO A 130 3.34 11.22 21.17
CA PRO A 130 4.66 10.87 21.72
C PRO A 130 5.14 9.46 21.36
N LYS A 131 4.21 8.55 21.02
CA LYS A 131 4.51 7.17 20.61
C LYS A 131 4.76 7.00 19.11
N ARG A 132 4.89 8.11 18.35
CA ARG A 132 5.15 8.04 16.91
C ARG A 132 6.48 7.34 16.60
N GLN A 133 6.52 6.63 15.48
CA GLN A 133 7.67 5.81 15.04
C GLN A 133 8.44 6.44 13.85
N TRP A 134 8.35 7.77 13.65
CA TRP A 134 8.86 8.45 12.45
C TRP A 134 10.19 9.18 12.68
N THR A 135 10.92 9.39 11.58
CA THR A 135 12.17 10.17 11.49
C THR A 135 11.93 11.65 11.88
N PRO A 136 12.83 12.31 12.64
CA PRO A 136 12.71 13.73 12.96
C PRO A 136 12.72 14.61 11.70
N LEU A 137 12.28 15.87 11.81
CA LEU A 137 12.55 16.87 10.77
C LEU A 137 14.07 17.00 10.61
N ILE A 138 14.53 16.89 9.36
CA ILE A 138 15.94 17.00 9.01
C ILE A 138 16.10 18.36 8.32
N PRO A 139 17.10 19.16 8.70
CA PRO A 139 17.31 20.45 8.06
C PRO A 139 17.72 20.28 6.60
N ASP A 140 17.12 21.07 5.74
CA ASP A 140 17.53 21.29 4.36
C ASP A 140 18.24 22.65 4.28
N HIS A 141 19.48 22.65 3.79
CA HIS A 141 20.36 23.83 3.76
C HIS A 141 20.42 24.65 5.07
N GLY A 142 20.29 23.97 6.22
CA GLY A 142 20.33 24.59 7.55
C GLY A 142 18.98 25.02 8.12
N HIS A 143 17.88 24.79 7.40
CA HIS A 143 16.52 25.16 7.83
C HIS A 143 15.60 23.95 7.93
N LEU A 144 14.78 23.87 8.98
CA LEU A 144 13.87 22.72 9.20
C LEU A 144 12.59 22.81 8.37
N VAL A 145 12.14 24.02 8.06
CA VAL A 145 10.88 24.29 7.38
C VAL A 145 11.10 25.37 6.34
N HIS A 146 10.53 25.15 5.15
CA HIS A 146 10.44 26.14 4.10
C HIS A 146 8.97 26.50 3.91
N LEU A 147 8.64 27.77 4.17
CA LEU A 147 7.28 28.27 4.05
C LEU A 147 7.15 29.20 2.85
N PHE A 148 6.21 28.90 1.98
CA PHE A 148 5.92 29.69 0.79
C PHE A 148 4.61 30.44 0.99
N LEU A 149 4.69 31.76 1.02
CA LEU A 149 3.51 32.64 1.06
C LEU A 149 3.21 33.09 -0.34
N VAL A 150 1.96 32.90 -0.75
CA VAL A 150 1.46 33.36 -2.03
C VAL A 150 0.28 34.29 -1.77
N ARG A 151 0.27 35.45 -2.41
CA ARG A 151 -0.86 36.37 -2.36
C ARG A 151 -2.07 35.69 -3.01
N ASP A 152 -3.13 35.53 -2.22
CA ASP A 152 -4.37 34.92 -2.69
C ASP A 152 -5.00 35.70 -3.88
N SER A 153 -5.81 35.02 -4.68
CA SER A 153 -6.58 35.47 -5.86
C SER A 153 -5.78 35.99 -7.06
N THR A 154 -4.65 36.66 -6.85
CA THR A 154 -3.88 37.34 -7.90
C THR A 154 -2.56 36.65 -8.20
N LEU A 155 -2.05 35.83 -7.27
CA LEU A 155 -0.72 35.22 -7.31
C LEU A 155 0.42 36.24 -7.53
N ALA A 156 0.14 37.54 -7.36
CA ALA A 156 1.04 38.64 -7.73
C ALA A 156 2.11 38.95 -6.68
N GLY A 157 2.22 38.13 -5.63
CA GLY A 157 3.21 38.28 -4.58
C GLY A 157 3.60 36.93 -4.02
N PHE A 158 4.91 36.76 -3.82
CA PHE A 158 5.51 35.54 -3.32
C PHE A 158 6.58 35.89 -2.28
N ALA A 159 6.63 35.12 -1.19
CA ALA A 159 7.72 35.16 -0.23
C ALA A 159 8.09 33.74 0.20
N HIS A 160 9.38 33.50 0.34
CA HIS A 160 9.93 32.28 0.92
C HIS A 160 10.51 32.63 2.29
N LEU A 161 9.96 32.02 3.34
CA LEU A 161 10.37 32.23 4.72
C LEU A 161 10.96 30.94 5.30
N HIS A 162 11.93 31.11 6.20
CA HIS A 162 12.52 30.04 6.98
C HIS A 162 12.19 30.28 8.47
N PRO A 163 11.01 29.85 8.94
CA PRO A 163 10.62 30.09 10.32
C PRO A 163 11.52 29.30 11.28
N LEU A 164 11.82 29.90 12.42
CA LEU A 164 12.65 29.33 13.46
C LEU A 164 11.82 28.40 14.35
N PRO A 165 12.37 27.24 14.77
CA PRO A 165 11.67 26.36 15.70
C PRO A 165 11.52 27.01 17.08
N LEU A 166 10.30 27.08 17.59
CA LEU A 166 10.05 27.35 19.00
C LEU A 166 10.08 26.04 19.81
N ASP A 167 9.54 24.98 19.23
CA ASP A 167 9.54 23.62 19.76
C ASP A 167 9.46 22.60 18.59
N SER A 168 9.22 21.31 18.89
CA SER A 168 9.17 20.26 17.87
C SER A 168 7.93 20.28 16.95
N ILE A 169 6.97 21.16 17.22
CA ILE A 169 5.70 21.25 16.50
C ILE A 169 5.36 22.69 16.05
N THR A 170 6.03 23.71 16.58
CA THR A 170 5.75 25.14 16.35
C THR A 170 6.96 25.86 15.77
N PHE A 171 6.71 26.72 14.77
CA PHE A 171 7.71 27.55 14.09
C PHE A 171 7.20 28.99 13.88
N GLU A 172 8.08 29.99 14.00
CA GLU A 172 7.78 31.44 13.82
C GLU A 172 8.85 32.19 13.01
#